data_AF-H1KQG0-F1
#
_entry.id   AF-H1KQG0-F1
#
_cell.length_a   1.000
_cell.length_b   1.000
_cell.length_c   1.000
_cell.angle_alpha   90.00
_cell.angle_beta   90.00
_cell.angle_gamma   90.00
#
_symmetry.space_group_name_H-M   'P 1'
#
loop_
_entity.id
_entity.type
_entity.pdbx_description
1 polymer ?
#
loop_
_entity_poly.entity_id
_entity_poly.type
_entity_poly.pdbx_seq_one_letter_code
_entity_poly.pdbx_strand_id
1 'polypeptide(L)'
;MTLGAEAAEEALDAQSQPARERDQLAPMLDHGKRTRIYAVLGYAFCADVNAVDALKALEQACLRKNQEDKQLGAAVSQILDCLRNGENTGGALGRVLGRMLSVEEAAILQLLATDERSGSGAKPEIHAMEMLLHLREIDLLEARRPQ
;
A
#
# COMPACT_ATOMS: atom_id res chain seq x y z
N MET A 1 2.79 -49.37 0.56
CA MET A 1 4.04 -48.60 0.41
C MET A 1 3.65 -47.18 0.05
N THR A 2 3.68 -46.29 1.03
CA THR A 2 3.23 -44.90 0.98
C THR A 2 4.30 -44.03 0.33
N LEU A 3 4.24 -43.87 -0.98
CA LEU A 3 4.93 -42.79 -1.71
C LEU A 3 3.90 -41.67 -1.91
N GLY A 4 4.05 -40.58 -1.16
CA GLY A 4 3.15 -39.43 -1.28
C GLY A 4 3.25 -38.37 -0.19
N ALA A 5 3.99 -38.63 0.91
CA ALA A 5 4.15 -37.64 1.98
C ALA A 5 5.49 -36.87 1.91
N GLU A 6 6.57 -37.50 1.43
CA GLU A 6 7.91 -36.89 1.49
C GLU A 6 8.11 -35.75 0.47
N ALA A 7 7.41 -35.77 -0.68
CA ALA A 7 7.48 -34.67 -1.66
C ALA A 7 6.61 -33.44 -1.29
N ALA A 8 5.68 -33.59 -0.34
CA ALA A 8 4.79 -32.51 0.09
C ALA A 8 5.45 -31.67 1.22
N GLU A 9 6.30 -32.29 2.04
CA GLU A 9 7.03 -31.57 3.09
C GLU A 9 8.20 -30.74 2.52
N GLU A 10 8.89 -31.22 1.47
CA GLU A 10 9.95 -30.44 0.80
C GLU A 10 9.43 -29.20 0.05
N ALA A 11 8.17 -29.23 -0.42
CA ALA A 11 7.52 -28.08 -1.05
C ALA A 11 7.08 -27.00 -0.06
N LEU A 12 6.84 -27.37 1.21
CA LEU A 12 6.52 -26.41 2.28
C LEU A 12 7.78 -25.70 2.78
N ASP A 13 8.91 -26.39 2.91
CA ASP A 13 10.15 -25.79 3.41
C ASP A 13 10.82 -24.82 2.41
N ALA A 14 10.64 -25.04 1.11
CA ALA A 14 11.06 -24.09 0.07
C ALA A 14 10.27 -22.76 0.08
N GLN A 15 9.11 -22.70 0.74
CA GLN A 15 8.33 -21.47 0.94
C GLN A 15 8.63 -20.74 2.26
N SER A 16 9.41 -21.36 3.15
CA SER A 16 9.76 -20.82 4.48
C SER A 16 10.94 -19.82 4.46
N GLN A 17 11.79 -19.84 3.42
CA GLN A 17 12.95 -18.95 3.28
C GLN A 17 12.75 -17.69 2.40
N PRO A 18 11.85 -17.62 1.39
CA PRO A 18 11.59 -16.36 0.69
C PRO A 18 10.76 -15.36 1.49
N ALA A 19 10.01 -15.79 2.50
CA ALA A 19 9.22 -14.89 3.35
C ALA A 19 10.11 -14.02 4.25
N ARG A 20 11.15 -14.60 4.88
CA ARG A 20 12.02 -13.90 5.85
C ARG A 20 12.94 -12.83 5.23
N GLU A 21 13.30 -12.95 3.96
CA GLU A 21 14.06 -11.92 3.24
C GLU A 21 13.14 -10.85 2.61
N ARG A 22 11.95 -11.25 2.13
CA ARG A 22 10.87 -10.30 1.79
C ARG A 22 10.41 -9.54 3.03
N ASP A 23 10.61 -10.11 4.22
CA ASP A 23 10.26 -9.49 5.48
C ASP A 23 11.16 -8.31 5.87
N GLN A 24 12.37 -8.17 5.30
CA GLN A 24 13.39 -7.19 5.72
C GLN A 24 13.35 -5.83 5.01
N LEU A 25 12.48 -5.59 4.02
CA LEU A 25 12.67 -4.44 3.11
C LEU A 25 11.48 -3.48 2.95
N ALA A 26 10.34 -3.70 3.61
CA ALA A 26 9.31 -2.66 3.65
C ALA A 26 9.79 -1.55 4.62
N PRO A 27 10.15 -0.35 4.15
CA PRO A 27 10.56 0.72 5.03
C PRO A 27 9.42 1.01 6.01
N MET A 28 9.70 1.03 7.31
CA MET A 28 8.72 1.45 8.31
C MET A 28 8.36 2.92 8.04
N LEU A 29 7.22 3.13 7.36
CA LEU A 29 6.62 4.44 7.17
C LEU A 29 5.78 4.78 8.39
N ASP A 30 6.09 5.92 8.98
CA ASP A 30 5.14 6.56 9.89
C ASP A 30 3.82 6.87 9.18
N HIS A 31 2.78 7.01 9.98
CA HIS A 31 1.43 7.23 9.49
C HIS A 31 1.30 8.51 8.63
N GLY A 32 2.08 9.57 8.92
CA GLY A 32 2.05 10.82 8.16
C GLY A 32 2.59 10.65 6.73
N LYS A 33 3.63 9.84 6.56
CA LYS A 33 4.15 9.45 5.25
C LYS A 33 3.15 8.60 4.46
N ARG A 34 2.43 7.69 5.12
CA ARG A 34 1.33 6.92 4.47
C ARG A 34 0.20 7.83 4.00
N THR A 35 -0.27 8.73 4.86
CA THR A 35 -1.29 9.73 4.54
C THR A 35 -0.91 10.58 3.33
N ARG A 36 0.38 10.94 3.17
CA ARG A 36 0.86 11.64 1.96
C ARG A 36 0.67 10.82 0.69
N ILE A 37 0.90 9.51 0.73
CA ILE A 37 0.67 8.62 -0.43
C ILE A 37 -0.84 8.63 -0.78
N TYR A 38 -1.71 8.42 0.22
CA TYR A 38 -3.16 8.40 0.01
C TYR A 38 -3.67 9.73 -0.53
N ALA A 39 -3.18 10.86 -0.01
CA ALA A 39 -3.57 12.19 -0.47
C ALA A 39 -3.16 12.46 -1.92
N VAL A 40 -1.94 12.06 -2.32
CA VAL A 40 -1.46 12.21 -3.70
C VAL A 40 -2.30 11.38 -4.66
N LEU A 41 -2.59 10.13 -4.29
CA LEU A 41 -3.43 9.24 -5.10
C LEU A 41 -4.87 9.75 -5.18
N GLY A 42 -5.46 10.18 -4.05
CA GLY A 42 -6.80 10.76 -4.02
C GLY A 42 -6.93 11.99 -4.91
N TYR A 43 -5.96 12.91 -4.84
CA TYR A 43 -5.94 14.07 -5.75
C TYR A 43 -5.81 13.65 -7.22
N ALA A 44 -4.95 12.67 -7.52
CA ALA A 44 -4.76 12.19 -8.88
C ALA A 44 -6.06 11.60 -9.45
N PHE A 45 -6.75 10.76 -8.68
CA PHE A 45 -8.03 10.17 -9.10
C PHE A 45 -9.14 11.21 -9.27
N CYS A 46 -9.23 12.19 -8.36
CA CYS A 46 -10.18 13.30 -8.49
C CYS A 46 -9.90 14.16 -9.75
N ALA A 47 -8.64 14.30 -10.13
CA ALA A 47 -8.21 15.09 -11.29
C ALA A 47 -8.12 14.27 -12.59
N ASP A 48 -8.54 13.00 -12.59
CA ASP A 48 -8.39 12.05 -13.71
C ASP A 48 -6.94 11.94 -14.21
N VAL A 49 -5.97 12.10 -13.30
CA VAL A 49 -4.55 11.92 -13.54
C VAL A 49 -4.15 10.48 -13.24
N ASN A 50 -3.26 9.93 -14.07
CA ASN A 50 -2.75 8.59 -13.88
C ASN A 50 -1.97 8.45 -12.55
N ALA A 51 -2.32 7.43 -11.75
CA ALA A 51 -1.68 7.15 -10.45
C ALA A 51 -0.16 6.98 -10.53
N VAL A 52 0.35 6.35 -11.59
CA VAL A 52 1.79 6.14 -11.80
C VAL A 52 2.50 7.49 -11.95
N ASP A 53 1.93 8.43 -12.68
CA ASP A 53 2.56 9.74 -12.89
C ASP A 53 2.52 10.61 -11.63
N ALA A 54 1.43 10.54 -10.86
CA ALA A 54 1.32 11.18 -9.56
C ALA A 54 2.36 10.62 -8.56
N LEU A 55 2.54 9.29 -8.53
CA LEU A 55 3.53 8.64 -7.67
C LEU A 55 4.97 8.94 -8.12
N LYS A 56 5.26 9.00 -9.42
CA LYS A 56 6.57 9.48 -9.92
C LYS A 56 6.86 10.91 -9.46
N ALA A 57 5.88 11.81 -9.52
CA ALA A 57 6.05 13.18 -9.04
C ALA A 57 6.37 13.21 -7.53
N LEU A 58 5.71 12.37 -6.73
CA LEU A 58 5.99 12.21 -5.30
C LEU A 58 7.39 11.64 -5.05
N GLU A 59 7.80 10.60 -5.79
CA GLU A 59 9.14 10.02 -5.72
C GLU A 59 10.22 11.07 -6.01
N GLN A 60 10.07 11.84 -7.09
CA GLN A 60 10.99 12.92 -7.45
C GLN A 60 11.02 14.03 -6.38
N ALA A 61 9.89 14.33 -5.75
CA ALA A 61 9.86 15.28 -4.63
C ALA A 61 10.61 14.75 -3.40
N CYS A 62 10.57 13.43 -3.14
CA CYS A 62 11.34 12.80 -2.06
C CYS A 62 12.85 12.84 -2.33
N LEU A 63 13.28 12.69 -3.59
CA LEU A 63 14.69 12.78 -3.98
C LEU A 63 15.27 14.20 -3.81
N ARG A 64 14.44 15.24 -3.95
CA ARG A 64 14.84 16.64 -3.77
C ARG A 64 14.93 17.04 -2.29
N LYS A 65 14.25 16.32 -1.41
CA LYS A 65 14.25 16.57 0.04
C LYS A 65 15.33 15.73 0.74
N ASN A 66 15.79 16.20 1.90
CA ASN A 66 16.83 15.55 2.71
C ASN A 66 16.43 14.13 3.18
N GLN A 67 17.32 13.48 3.94
CA GLN A 67 17.19 12.10 4.48
C GLN A 67 15.81 11.75 5.09
N GLU A 68 15.04 12.73 5.57
CA GLU A 68 13.72 12.53 6.19
C GLU A 68 12.71 11.81 5.27
N ASP A 69 12.73 12.10 3.97
CA ASP A 69 11.80 11.52 2.99
C ASP A 69 12.37 10.27 2.28
N LYS A 70 13.55 9.78 2.68
CA LYS A 70 14.19 8.61 2.04
C LYS A 70 13.33 7.35 2.12
N GLN A 71 12.69 7.11 3.26
CA GLN A 71 11.80 5.96 3.46
C GLN A 71 10.52 6.08 2.62
N LEU A 72 9.95 7.29 2.54
CA LEU A 72 8.78 7.57 1.70
C LEU A 72 9.11 7.33 0.22
N GLY A 73 10.23 7.86 -0.26
CA GLY A 73 10.70 7.63 -1.63
C GLY A 73 10.89 6.15 -1.94
N ALA A 74 11.49 5.39 -1.02
CA ALA A 74 11.65 3.94 -1.17
C ALA A 74 10.31 3.19 -1.24
N ALA A 75 9.34 3.52 -0.40
CA ALA A 75 8.01 2.92 -0.46
C ALA A 75 7.29 3.26 -1.77
N VAL A 76 7.36 4.52 -2.22
CA VAL A 76 6.75 4.97 -3.47
C VAL A 76 7.38 4.24 -4.67
N SER A 77 8.71 4.07 -4.68
CA SER A 77 9.41 3.26 -5.69
C SER A 77 8.89 1.82 -5.71
N GLN A 78 8.73 1.18 -4.54
CA GLN A 78 8.21 -0.19 -4.47
C GLN A 78 6.76 -0.28 -4.96
N ILE A 79 5.91 0.71 -4.66
CA ILE A 79 4.52 0.78 -5.15
C ILE A 79 4.53 0.92 -6.69
N LEU A 80 5.37 1.80 -7.23
CA LEU A 80 5.53 1.98 -8.67
C LEU A 80 5.93 0.68 -9.37
N ASP A 81 6.83 -0.11 -8.78
CA ASP A 81 7.23 -1.40 -9.32
C ASP A 81 6.08 -2.42 -9.30
N CYS A 82 5.25 -2.44 -8.26
CA CYS A 82 4.05 -3.29 -8.21
C CYS A 82 3.07 -2.91 -9.32
N LEU A 83 2.82 -1.61 -9.53
CA LEU A 83 1.95 -1.12 -10.61
C LEU A 83 2.50 -1.46 -12.00
N ARG A 84 3.81 -1.34 -12.22
CA ARG A 84 4.46 -1.73 -13.49
C ARG A 84 4.31 -3.23 -13.78
N ASN A 85 4.24 -4.05 -12.72
CA ASN A 85 4.03 -5.49 -12.82
C ASN A 85 2.55 -5.88 -13.00
N GLY A 86 1.64 -4.91 -13.19
CA GLY A 86 0.23 -5.13 -13.47
C GLY A 86 -0.64 -5.32 -12.22
N GLU A 87 -0.11 -5.04 -11.02
CA GLU A 87 -0.97 -4.91 -9.85
C GLU A 87 -1.78 -3.62 -9.93
N ASN A 88 -2.98 -3.65 -9.38
CA ASN A 88 -3.78 -2.46 -9.22
C ASN A 88 -3.37 -1.65 -7.99
N THR A 89 -3.92 -0.44 -7.85
CA THR A 89 -3.54 0.48 -6.78
C THR A 89 -3.76 -0.13 -5.38
N GLY A 90 -4.91 -0.77 -5.16
CA GLY A 90 -5.21 -1.41 -3.87
C GLY A 90 -4.23 -2.54 -3.54
N GLY A 91 -3.93 -3.41 -4.51
CA GLY A 91 -2.97 -4.50 -4.37
C GLY A 91 -1.55 -4.00 -4.13
N ALA A 92 -1.09 -3.02 -4.90
CA ALA A 92 0.24 -2.43 -4.76
C ALA A 92 0.44 -1.77 -3.39
N LEU A 93 -0.54 -0.98 -2.93
CA LEU A 93 -0.50 -0.36 -1.61
C LEU A 93 -0.56 -1.41 -0.49
N GLY A 94 -1.46 -2.39 -0.60
CA GLY A 94 -1.58 -3.47 0.38
C GLY A 94 -0.31 -4.31 0.48
N ARG A 95 0.37 -4.59 -0.63
CA ARG A 95 1.63 -5.34 -0.65
C ARG A 95 2.76 -4.57 0.03
N VAL A 96 2.93 -3.29 -0.30
CA VAL A 96 4.06 -2.49 0.19
C VAL A 96 3.83 -2.01 1.63
N LEU A 97 2.59 -1.63 1.96
CA LEU A 97 2.28 -1.05 3.27
C LEU A 97 1.71 -2.06 4.27
N GLY A 98 1.27 -3.24 3.83
CA GLY A 98 0.35 -4.13 4.55
C GLY A 98 0.66 -4.41 6.02
N ARG A 99 1.94 -4.51 6.39
CA ARG A 99 2.34 -4.77 7.79
C ARG A 99 2.24 -3.57 8.72
N MET A 100 2.06 -2.39 8.15
CA MET A 100 1.97 -1.12 8.86
C MET A 100 0.52 -0.63 8.97
N LEU A 101 -0.39 -1.26 8.23
CA LEU A 101 -1.78 -0.87 8.13
C LEU A 101 -2.55 -1.29 9.38
N SER A 102 -3.48 -0.45 9.82
CA SER A 102 -4.54 -0.90 10.72
C SER A 102 -5.44 -1.94 10.01
N VAL A 103 -6.27 -2.64 10.77
CA VAL A 103 -7.25 -3.59 10.22
C VAL A 103 -8.19 -2.86 9.25
N GLU A 104 -8.59 -1.65 9.59
CA GLU A 104 -9.45 -0.78 8.78
C GLU A 104 -8.76 -0.33 7.50
N GLU A 105 -7.51 0.15 7.58
CA GLU A 105 -6.74 0.54 6.38
C GLU A 105 -6.57 -0.65 5.42
N ALA A 106 -6.24 -1.83 5.95
CA ALA A 106 -6.08 -3.04 5.16
C ALA A 106 -7.38 -3.47 4.48
N ALA A 107 -8.52 -3.39 5.17
CA ALA A 107 -9.83 -3.73 4.62
C ALA A 107 -10.23 -2.79 3.46
N ILE A 108 -9.99 -1.48 3.60
CA ILE A 108 -10.27 -0.50 2.54
C ILE A 108 -9.43 -0.80 1.29
N LEU A 109 -8.14 -1.06 1.45
CA LEU A 109 -7.25 -1.37 0.32
C LEU A 109 -7.58 -2.71 -0.34
N GLN A 110 -8.05 -3.69 0.43
CA GLN A 110 -8.51 -4.96 -0.11
C GLN A 110 -9.76 -4.78 -0.98
N LEU A 111 -10.72 -3.96 -0.54
CA LEU A 111 -11.91 -3.65 -1.34
C LEU A 111 -11.52 -2.98 -2.66
N LEU A 112 -10.64 -1.97 -2.61
CA LEU A 112 -10.10 -1.32 -3.80
C LEU A 112 -9.42 -2.31 -4.75
N ALA A 113 -8.66 -3.27 -4.21
CA ALA A 113 -8.01 -4.29 -5.02
C ALA A 113 -8.99 -5.23 -5.74
N THR A 114 -10.20 -5.41 -5.20
CA THR A 114 -11.23 -6.28 -5.78
C THR A 114 -12.20 -5.57 -6.72
N ASP A 115 -12.39 -4.26 -6.56
CA ASP A 115 -13.50 -3.52 -7.18
C ASP A 115 -13.18 -2.93 -8.57
N GLU A 116 -11.92 -2.95 -9.01
CA GLU A 116 -11.54 -2.52 -10.37
C GLU A 116 -12.21 -3.32 -11.52
N ARG A 117 -12.95 -4.39 -11.18
CA ARG A 117 -13.71 -5.22 -12.13
C ARG A 117 -15.21 -4.90 -12.18
N SER A 118 -15.73 -4.06 -11.29
CA SER A 118 -17.15 -3.71 -11.31
C SER A 118 -17.36 -2.50 -12.25
N GLY A 119 -18.02 -2.72 -13.38
CA GLY A 119 -18.31 -1.66 -14.37
C GLY A 119 -19.36 -0.64 -13.90
N SER A 120 -19.33 -0.24 -12.63
CA SER A 120 -20.42 0.47 -11.95
C SER A 120 -20.43 1.99 -12.17
N GLY A 121 -19.43 2.56 -12.85
CA GLY A 121 -19.29 4.02 -12.99
C GLY A 121 -19.00 4.76 -11.67
N ALA A 122 -18.97 4.04 -10.55
CA ALA A 122 -18.39 4.52 -9.31
C ALA A 122 -16.87 4.64 -9.48
N LYS A 123 -16.26 5.59 -8.75
CA LYS A 123 -14.80 5.74 -8.64
C LYS A 123 -14.35 5.20 -7.28
N PRO A 124 -14.33 3.87 -7.07
CA PRO A 124 -14.00 3.26 -5.78
C PRO A 124 -12.62 3.67 -5.27
N GLU A 125 -11.69 3.99 -6.16
CA GLU A 125 -10.38 4.53 -5.85
C GLU A 125 -10.43 5.90 -5.16
N ILE A 126 -11.35 6.79 -5.56
CA ILE A 126 -11.53 8.08 -4.88
C ILE A 126 -12.08 7.82 -3.48
N HIS A 127 -13.14 7.02 -3.39
CA HIS A 127 -13.80 6.77 -2.10
C HIS A 127 -12.88 6.06 -1.11
N ALA A 128 -12.09 5.09 -1.57
CA ALA A 128 -11.09 4.41 -0.75
C ALA A 128 -10.04 5.39 -0.22
N MET A 129 -9.51 6.29 -1.06
CA MET A 129 -8.53 7.29 -0.62
C MET A 129 -9.15 8.26 0.38
N GLU A 130 -10.40 8.70 0.16
CA GLU A 130 -11.13 9.52 1.14
C GLU A 130 -11.26 8.79 2.47
N MET A 131 -11.73 7.54 2.49
CA MET A 131 -11.88 6.77 3.73
C MET A 131 -10.56 6.63 4.50
N LEU A 132 -9.45 6.33 3.81
CA LEU A 132 -8.12 6.23 4.42
C LEU A 132 -7.66 7.57 5.03
N LEU A 133 -8.00 8.69 4.42
CA LEU A 133 -7.71 10.02 4.97
C LEU A 133 -8.60 10.36 6.17
N HIS A 134 -9.87 9.93 6.18
CA HIS A 134 -10.77 10.14 7.31
C HIS A 134 -10.38 9.31 8.54
N LEU A 135 -9.90 8.07 8.37
CA LEU A 135 -9.36 7.29 9.49
C LEU A 135 -8.26 8.05 10.22
N ARG A 136 -7.38 8.73 9.47
CA ARG A 136 -6.33 9.56 10.06
C ARG A 136 -6.89 10.72 10.89
N GLU A 137 -7.95 11.35 10.42
CA GLU A 137 -8.59 12.44 11.15
C GLU A 137 -9.19 11.94 12.47
N ILE A 138 -9.85 10.77 12.44
CA ILE A 138 -10.39 10.12 13.64
C ILE A 138 -9.27 9.85 14.65
N ASP A 139 -8.18 9.20 14.23
CA ASP A 139 -7.04 8.91 15.11
C ASP A 139 -6.42 10.18 15.72
N LEU A 140 -6.34 11.27 14.95
CA LEU A 140 -5.85 12.56 15.43
C LEU A 140 -6.77 13.19 16.48
N LEU A 141 -8.08 13.07 16.28
CA LEU A 141 -9.08 13.56 17.22
C LEU A 141 -9.08 12.74 18.50
N GLU A 142 -8.95 11.41 18.40
CA GLU A 142 -8.87 10.52 19.56
C GLU A 142 -7.61 10.76 20.40
N ALA A 143 -6.45 10.95 19.75
CA ALA A 143 -5.20 11.28 20.44
C ALA A 143 -5.23 12.63 21.19
N ARG A 144 -6.19 13.51 20.86
CA ARG A 144 -6.37 14.83 21.51
C ARG A 144 -7.42 14.81 22.62
N ARG A 145 -8.14 13.71 22.85
CA ARG A 145 -9.16 13.64 23.92
C ARG A 145 -8.47 13.64 25.29
N PRO A 146 -8.87 14.53 26.22
CA PRO A 146 -8.42 14.42 27.60
C PRO A 146 -8.89 13.08 28.19
N GLN A 147 -7.99 12.39 28.92
CA GLN A 147 -8.31 11.15 29.64
C GLN A 147 -9.27 11.41 30.79
#